data_AF-A0A8J4PNK2-F1
#
_entry.id   AF-A0A8J4PNK2-F1
#
_cell.length_a   1.000
_cell.length_b   1.000
_cell.length_c   1.000
_cell.angle_alpha   90.00
_cell.angle_beta   90.00
_cell.angle_gamma   90.00
#
_symmetry.space_group_name_H-M   'P 1'
#
loop_
_entity.id
_entity.type
_entity.pdbx_description
1 polymer ?
#
loop_
_entity_poly.entity_id
_entity_poly.type
_entity_poly.pdbx_seq_one_letter_code
_entity_poly.pdbx_strand_id
1 'polypeptide(L)'
;MYSKVLLVLLAVVAVASAVNVDTPVEFDESEIRLTSARDFGAFAVGFIEGLEFSVSSHAKACISGTQRTFSGFMASFSELDRGFGSKNLGTVRTGMKELGGSIIELPILYQECGVSTFVGEIKSIASRLRDGTPGFIDFAIREVINILYHGHDLSVDIKGAISNCKRGSFTNCGIDVGKVVGILLKD
;
A
#
# COMPACT_ATOMS: atom_id res chain seq x y z
N MET A 1 -20.48 45.43 42.90
CA MET A 1 -19.68 44.64 41.94
C MET A 1 -20.02 43.13 41.91
N TYR A 2 -20.77 42.56 42.86
CA TYR A 2 -21.08 41.11 42.87
C TYR A 2 -22.26 40.68 41.98
N SER A 3 -23.14 41.60 41.57
CA SER A 3 -24.37 41.23 40.83
C SER A 3 -24.14 40.80 39.37
N LYS A 4 -23.06 41.25 38.72
CA LYS A 4 -22.76 40.88 37.32
C LYS A 4 -22.02 39.54 37.21
N VAL A 5 -21.24 39.17 38.22
CA VAL A 5 -20.50 37.89 38.27
C VAL A 5 -21.45 36.72 38.52
N LEU A 6 -22.48 36.91 39.36
CA LEU A 6 -23.48 35.88 39.64
C LEU A 6 -24.34 35.55 38.40
N LEU A 7 -24.64 36.56 37.57
CA LEU A 7 -25.41 36.39 36.33
C LEU A 7 -24.64 35.64 35.24
N VAL A 8 -23.32 35.83 35.15
CA VAL A 8 -22.47 35.09 34.22
C VAL A 8 -22.28 33.64 34.66
N LEU A 9 -22.13 33.38 35.96
CA LEU A 9 -22.06 32.02 36.50
C LEU A 9 -23.36 31.23 36.31
N LEU A 10 -24.52 31.87 36.49
CA LEU A 10 -25.82 31.23 36.21
C LEU A 10 -26.02 30.95 34.71
N ALA A 11 -25.50 31.81 33.83
CA ALA A 11 -25.55 31.56 32.39
C ALA A 11 -24.69 30.36 31.96
N VAL A 12 -23.49 30.18 32.54
CA VAL A 12 -22.60 29.04 32.21
C VAL A 12 -23.17 27.71 32.72
N VAL A 13 -23.81 27.69 33.89
CA VAL A 13 -24.47 26.47 34.41
C VAL A 13 -25.70 26.09 33.57
N ALA A 14 -26.41 27.06 32.98
CA ALA A 14 -27.56 26.79 32.13
C ALA A 14 -27.20 26.22 30.74
N VAL A 15 -25.97 26.41 30.24
CA VAL A 15 -25.54 25.79 28.96
C VAL A 15 -24.97 24.37 29.16
N ALA A 16 -24.57 24.03 30.38
CA ALA A 16 -24.07 22.68 30.69
C ALA A 16 -25.18 21.62 30.80
N SER A 17 -26.45 22.03 30.87
CA SER A 17 -27.60 21.11 30.97
C SER A 17 -28.18 20.66 29.61
N ALA A 18 -27.59 21.10 28.49
CA ALA A 18 -28.08 20.76 27.15
C ALA A 18 -27.13 19.84 26.35
N VAL A 19 -26.00 19.40 26.94
CA VAL A 19 -25.19 18.35 26.34
C VAL A 19 -25.70 17.02 26.88
N ASN A 20 -26.59 16.39 26.12
CA ASN A 20 -26.97 14.99 26.29
C ASN A 20 -25.73 14.10 26.15
N VAL A 21 -25.06 13.86 27.27
CA VAL A 21 -24.15 12.74 27.55
C VAL A 21 -25.01 11.77 28.39
N ASP A 22 -25.25 10.50 28.12
CA ASP A 22 -24.77 9.50 27.17
C ASP A 22 -26.01 8.69 26.76
N THR A 23 -26.38 8.68 25.48
CA THR A 23 -26.98 7.44 24.96
C THR A 23 -25.81 6.51 24.71
N PRO A 24 -25.72 5.32 25.35
CA PRO A 24 -24.74 4.34 24.95
C PRO A 24 -24.92 4.14 23.45
N VAL A 25 -23.85 4.39 22.68
CA VAL A 25 -23.79 3.98 21.28
C VAL A 25 -23.82 2.46 21.35
N GLU A 26 -25.01 1.87 21.25
CA GLU A 26 -25.14 0.46 20.95
C GLU A 26 -24.50 0.28 19.58
N PHE A 27 -23.26 -0.21 19.60
CA PHE A 27 -22.60 -0.67 18.40
C PHE A 27 -23.41 -1.88 17.92
N ASP A 28 -24.26 -1.65 16.92
CA ASP A 28 -24.90 -2.72 16.20
C ASP A 28 -23.82 -3.50 15.45
N GLU A 29 -23.27 -4.53 16.11
CA GLU A 29 -22.29 -5.45 15.52
C GLU A 29 -22.79 -6.09 14.21
N SER A 30 -24.10 -6.04 13.93
CA SER A 30 -24.66 -6.60 12.70
C SER A 30 -24.40 -5.74 11.46
N GLU A 31 -24.03 -4.47 11.63
CA GLU A 31 -23.86 -3.51 10.53
C GLU A 31 -22.39 -3.27 10.13
N ILE A 32 -21.42 -3.49 11.04
CA ILE A 32 -19.98 -3.40 10.71
C ILE A 32 -19.52 -4.72 10.10
N ARG A 33 -19.97 -4.99 8.87
CA ARG A 33 -19.39 -6.07 8.07
C ARG A 33 -18.11 -5.57 7.43
N LEU A 34 -16.99 -6.09 7.91
CA LEU A 34 -15.75 -6.12 7.14
C LEU A 34 -16.00 -6.90 5.85
N THR A 35 -16.37 -6.17 4.79
CA THR A 35 -16.81 -6.77 3.53
C THR A 35 -15.66 -7.37 2.73
N SER A 36 -14.42 -6.95 3.01
CA SER A 36 -13.24 -7.45 2.33
C SER A 36 -11.93 -7.16 3.07
N ALA A 37 -10.86 -7.88 2.71
CA ALA A 37 -9.49 -7.59 3.13
C ALA A 37 -9.02 -6.18 2.72
N ARG A 38 -9.62 -5.59 1.68
CA ARG A 38 -9.34 -4.22 1.23
C ARG A 38 -9.85 -3.18 2.22
N ASP A 39 -11.04 -3.41 2.79
CA ASP A 39 -11.64 -2.48 3.76
C ASP A 39 -10.85 -2.51 5.07
N PHE A 40 -10.40 -3.69 5.49
CA PHE A 40 -9.47 -3.82 6.61
C PHE A 40 -8.12 -3.13 6.33
N GLY A 41 -7.59 -3.29 5.11
CA GLY A 41 -6.34 -2.63 4.72
C GLY A 41 -6.43 -1.11 4.75
N ALA A 42 -7.53 -0.53 4.25
CA ALA A 42 -7.77 0.91 4.33
C ALA A 42 -7.92 1.39 5.77
N PHE A 43 -8.65 0.65 6.61
CA PHE A 43 -8.76 0.91 8.04
C PHE A 43 -7.39 0.86 8.73
N ALA A 44 -6.58 -0.18 8.47
CA ALA A 44 -5.25 -0.34 9.06
C ALA A 44 -4.30 0.79 8.66
N VAL A 45 -4.34 1.24 7.39
CA VAL A 45 -3.58 2.41 6.92
C VAL A 45 -4.02 3.68 7.67
N GLY A 46 -5.32 3.97 7.75
CA GLY A 46 -5.82 5.15 8.47
C GLY A 46 -5.54 5.11 9.98
N PHE A 47 -5.55 3.92 10.58
CA PHE A 47 -5.15 3.71 11.98
C PHE A 47 -3.66 4.00 12.20
N ILE A 48 -2.78 3.52 11.30
CA ILE A 48 -1.33 3.80 11.36
C ILE A 48 -1.05 5.30 11.15
N GLU A 49 -1.71 5.97 10.20
CA GLU A 49 -1.59 7.42 9.99
C GLU A 49 -2.04 8.20 11.24
N GLY A 50 -3.17 7.83 11.86
CA GLY A 50 -3.64 8.43 13.11
C GLY A 50 -2.70 8.21 14.30
N LEU A 51 -2.07 7.04 14.36
CA LEU A 51 -1.02 6.73 15.34
C LEU A 51 0.24 7.53 15.09
N GLU A 52 0.66 7.76 13.84
CA GLU A 52 1.86 8.54 13.51
C GLU A 52 1.72 10.01 13.94
N PHE A 53 0.52 10.58 13.83
CA PHE A 53 0.22 11.92 14.39
C PHE A 53 0.34 11.97 15.92
N SER A 54 0.17 10.82 16.59
CA SER A 54 -0.05 10.77 18.03
C SER A 54 1.11 10.16 18.82
N VAL A 55 1.88 9.22 18.24
CA VAL A 55 2.78 8.33 18.99
C VAL A 55 4.02 7.92 18.18
N SER A 56 5.12 8.63 18.44
CA SER A 56 6.53 8.20 18.26
C SER A 56 7.21 8.34 16.89
N SER A 57 8.51 8.65 16.94
CA SER A 57 9.45 8.82 15.83
C SER A 57 9.71 7.56 14.99
N HIS A 58 9.30 6.37 15.45
CA HIS A 58 9.54 5.10 14.74
C HIS A 58 8.56 4.87 13.58
N ALA A 59 7.29 5.28 13.72
CA ALA A 59 6.34 5.28 12.62
C ALA A 59 6.81 6.23 11.49
N LYS A 60 7.42 7.35 11.87
CA LYS A 60 8.05 8.30 10.95
C LYS A 60 9.18 7.69 10.13
N ALA A 61 9.95 6.77 10.70
CA ALA A 61 10.99 6.04 9.97
C ALA A 61 10.37 5.08 8.93
N CYS A 62 9.40 4.25 9.36
CA CYS A 62 8.60 3.34 8.52
C CYS A 62 7.97 4.10 7.32
N ILE A 63 7.48 5.32 7.54
CA ILE A 63 6.83 6.13 6.48
C ILE A 63 7.83 6.90 5.62
N SER A 64 8.94 7.40 6.18
CA SER A 64 9.97 8.12 5.41
C SER A 64 10.62 7.25 4.33
N GLY A 65 10.80 5.95 4.58
CA GLY A 65 11.30 5.00 3.59
C GLY A 65 10.31 4.76 2.45
N THR A 66 9.01 4.90 2.73
CA THR A 66 7.93 4.62 1.78
C THR A 66 7.97 5.56 0.58
N GLN A 67 8.34 6.83 0.74
CA GLN A 67 8.43 7.77 -0.38
C GLN A 67 9.51 7.38 -1.39
N ARG A 68 10.68 6.94 -0.92
CA ARG A 68 11.77 6.46 -1.79
C ARG A 68 11.34 5.19 -2.52
N THR A 69 10.82 4.21 -1.77
CA THR A 69 10.32 2.95 -2.33
C THR A 69 9.25 3.20 -3.40
N PHE A 70 8.29 4.09 -3.11
CA PHE A 70 7.24 4.46 -4.04
C PHE A 70 7.76 5.13 -5.32
N SER A 71 8.75 6.03 -5.20
CA SER A 71 9.39 6.64 -6.37
C SER A 71 10.09 5.61 -7.26
N GLY A 72 10.70 4.58 -6.66
CA GLY A 72 11.27 3.44 -7.38
C GLY A 72 10.21 2.65 -8.14
N PHE A 73 9.08 2.35 -7.49
CA PHE A 73 7.95 1.69 -8.15
C PHE A 73 7.46 2.49 -9.36
N MET A 74 7.25 3.80 -9.21
CA MET A 74 6.79 4.66 -10.29
C MET A 74 7.78 4.72 -11.47
N ALA A 75 9.08 4.76 -11.20
CA ALA A 75 10.12 4.70 -12.24
C ALA A 75 10.06 3.35 -12.98
N SER A 76 10.01 2.23 -12.25
CA SER A 76 9.92 0.89 -12.84
C SER A 76 8.65 0.71 -13.69
N PHE A 77 7.52 1.25 -13.24
CA PHE A 77 6.26 1.24 -13.97
C PHE A 77 6.30 2.09 -15.23
N SER A 78 6.98 3.24 -15.19
CA SER A 78 7.21 4.06 -16.38
C SER A 78 8.03 3.30 -17.43
N GLU A 79 9.08 2.61 -17.01
CA GLU A 79 9.91 1.80 -17.89
C GLU A 79 9.15 0.59 -18.45
N LEU A 80 8.37 -0.12 -17.62
CA LEU A 80 7.51 -1.21 -18.07
C LEU A 80 6.47 -0.75 -19.08
N ASP A 81 5.78 0.36 -18.81
CA ASP A 81 4.78 0.96 -19.70
C ASP A 81 5.40 1.35 -21.04
N ARG A 82 6.57 2.00 -21.02
CA ARG A 82 7.36 2.33 -22.21
C ARG A 82 7.76 1.07 -22.99
N GLY A 83 8.24 0.05 -22.29
CA GLY A 83 8.65 -1.22 -22.89
C GLY A 83 7.50 -1.96 -23.56
N PHE A 84 6.32 -1.97 -22.94
CA PHE A 84 5.11 -2.53 -23.53
C PHE A 84 4.63 -1.72 -24.74
N GLY A 85 4.57 -0.40 -24.61
CA GLY A 85 4.12 0.49 -25.69
C GLY A 85 5.02 0.41 -26.91
N SER A 86 6.34 0.33 -26.72
CA SER A 86 7.32 0.23 -27.81
C SER A 86 7.68 -1.21 -28.21
N LYS A 87 7.08 -2.22 -27.57
CA LYS A 87 7.41 -3.65 -27.74
C LYS A 87 8.92 -3.94 -27.61
N ASN A 88 9.61 -3.21 -26.72
CA ASN A 88 11.06 -3.35 -26.52
C ASN A 88 11.34 -4.25 -25.32
N LEU A 89 11.76 -5.49 -25.59
CA LEU A 89 12.09 -6.48 -24.56
C LEU A 89 13.22 -6.04 -23.62
N GLY A 90 14.20 -5.31 -24.14
CA GLY A 90 15.28 -4.76 -23.33
C GLY A 90 14.74 -3.77 -22.31
N THR A 91 13.82 -2.89 -22.72
CA THR A 91 13.15 -1.93 -21.83
C THR A 91 12.24 -2.64 -20.80
N VAL A 92 11.46 -3.66 -21.22
CA VAL A 92 10.67 -4.47 -20.28
C VAL A 92 11.58 -5.15 -19.24
N ARG A 93 12.71 -5.72 -19.68
CA ARG A 93 13.68 -6.34 -18.79
C ARG A 93 14.27 -5.34 -17.79
N THR A 94 14.63 -4.15 -18.24
CA THR A 94 15.11 -3.08 -17.36
C THR A 94 14.04 -2.71 -16.33
N GLY A 95 12.81 -2.47 -16.76
CA GLY A 95 11.69 -2.17 -15.87
C GLY A 95 11.44 -3.28 -14.84
N MET A 96 11.54 -4.57 -15.21
CA MET A 96 11.42 -5.69 -14.26
C MET A 96 12.56 -5.73 -13.23
N LYS A 97 13.79 -5.42 -13.64
CA LYS A 97 14.93 -5.33 -12.71
C LYS A 97 14.74 -4.19 -11.70
N GLU A 98 14.31 -3.03 -12.18
CA GLU A 98 14.02 -1.87 -11.34
C GLU A 98 12.84 -2.13 -10.40
N LEU A 99 11.83 -2.85 -10.88
CA LEU A 99 10.72 -3.32 -10.05
C LEU A 99 11.24 -4.24 -8.93
N GLY A 100 12.15 -5.18 -9.25
CA GLY A 100 12.83 -6.00 -8.25
C GLY A 100 13.59 -5.17 -7.21
N GLY A 101 14.31 -4.15 -7.65
CA GLY A 101 14.98 -3.19 -6.79
C GLY A 101 14.02 -2.40 -5.90
N SER A 102 12.80 -2.15 -6.35
CA SER A 102 11.77 -1.45 -5.55
C SER A 102 11.10 -2.40 -4.55
N ILE A 103 10.86 -3.65 -4.94
CA ILE A 103 10.28 -4.69 -4.07
C ILE A 103 11.24 -5.02 -2.91
N ILE A 104 12.56 -4.94 -3.10
CA ILE A 104 13.52 -5.32 -2.05
C ILE A 104 13.52 -4.38 -0.83
N GLU A 105 12.96 -3.18 -0.99
CA GLU A 105 12.77 -2.23 0.11
C GLU A 105 11.55 -2.61 0.98
N LEU A 106 10.57 -3.36 0.45
CA LEU A 106 9.37 -3.76 1.20
C LEU A 106 9.68 -4.68 2.40
N PRO A 107 10.55 -5.71 2.29
CA PRO A 107 10.98 -6.51 3.44
C PRO A 107 11.62 -5.68 4.56
N ILE A 108 12.38 -4.62 4.21
CA ILE A 108 13.04 -3.75 5.18
C ILE A 108 11.97 -2.97 5.95
N LEU A 109 11.03 -2.36 5.22
CA LEU A 109 9.88 -1.68 5.81
C LEU A 109 9.07 -2.64 6.69
N TYR A 110 8.76 -3.84 6.21
CA TYR A 110 7.99 -4.82 6.98
C TYR A 110 8.68 -5.18 8.30
N GLN A 111 10.00 -5.41 8.28
CA GLN A 111 10.77 -5.66 9.49
C GLN A 111 10.74 -4.48 10.47
N GLU A 112 10.88 -3.25 9.98
CA GLU A 112 10.80 -2.04 10.79
C GLU A 112 9.41 -1.84 11.42
N CYS A 113 8.36 -2.23 10.71
CA CYS A 113 6.98 -2.14 11.19
C CYS A 113 6.52 -3.45 11.89
N GLY A 114 7.44 -4.36 12.24
CA GLY A 114 7.19 -5.55 13.07
C GLY A 114 6.56 -6.75 12.36
N VAL A 115 6.43 -6.71 11.04
CA VAL A 115 5.92 -7.79 10.20
C VAL A 115 7.06 -8.68 9.74
N SER A 116 7.08 -9.93 10.20
CA SER A 116 8.12 -10.90 9.87
C SER A 116 7.69 -11.95 8.83
N THR A 117 6.39 -12.08 8.60
CA THR A 117 5.83 -13.02 7.63
C THR A 117 6.20 -12.61 6.19
N PHE A 118 6.53 -13.58 5.34
CA PHE A 118 6.86 -13.40 3.91
C PHE A 118 8.13 -12.58 3.60
N VAL A 119 8.81 -11.99 4.60
CA VAL A 119 10.03 -11.17 4.42
C VAL A 119 11.11 -11.91 3.62
N GLY A 120 11.40 -13.16 3.96
CA GLY A 120 12.42 -13.96 3.27
C GLY A 120 12.07 -14.27 1.82
N GLU A 121 10.81 -14.59 1.57
CA GLU A 121 10.27 -14.94 0.26
C GLU A 121 10.24 -13.73 -0.68
N ILE A 122 9.73 -12.60 -0.19
CA ILE A 122 9.73 -11.32 -0.93
C ILE A 122 11.16 -10.90 -1.25
N LYS A 123 12.08 -10.99 -0.28
CA LYS A 123 13.50 -10.64 -0.49
C LYS A 123 14.16 -11.55 -1.55
N SER A 124 13.85 -12.85 -1.53
CA SER A 124 14.35 -13.81 -2.51
C SER A 124 13.92 -13.44 -3.93
N ILE A 125 12.62 -13.21 -4.14
CA ILE A 125 12.09 -12.81 -5.46
C ILE A 125 12.66 -11.48 -5.90
N ALA A 126 12.62 -10.48 -5.03
CA ALA A 126 13.14 -9.15 -5.32
C ALA A 126 14.59 -9.21 -5.79
N SER A 127 15.42 -10.03 -5.13
CA SER A 127 16.82 -10.23 -5.51
C SER A 127 16.94 -10.93 -6.87
N ARG A 128 16.19 -12.02 -7.10
CA ARG A 128 16.21 -12.73 -8.40
C ARG A 128 15.77 -11.83 -9.56
N LEU A 129 14.76 -10.98 -9.33
CA LEU A 129 14.23 -10.05 -10.31
C LEU A 129 15.24 -8.91 -10.58
N ARG A 130 15.80 -8.29 -9.52
CA ARG A 130 16.78 -7.21 -9.59
C ARG A 130 18.08 -7.64 -10.25
N ASP A 131 18.64 -8.76 -9.81
CA ASP A 131 19.91 -9.28 -10.30
C ASP A 131 19.75 -9.83 -11.73
N GLY A 132 18.50 -10.05 -12.16
CA GLY A 132 18.16 -10.61 -13.45
C GLY A 132 18.70 -12.01 -13.61
N THR A 133 18.53 -12.84 -12.57
CA THR A 133 19.02 -14.22 -12.56
C THR A 133 18.65 -14.90 -13.88
N PRO A 134 19.62 -15.45 -14.63
CA PRO A 134 19.37 -16.11 -15.90
C PRO A 134 18.27 -17.16 -15.75
N GLY A 135 17.34 -17.21 -16.71
CA GLY A 135 16.18 -18.11 -16.64
C GLY A 135 15.03 -17.57 -15.80
N PHE A 136 15.25 -16.95 -14.64
CA PHE A 136 14.16 -16.36 -13.84
C PHE A 136 13.61 -15.08 -14.47
N ILE A 137 14.47 -14.17 -14.89
CA ILE A 137 14.00 -12.94 -15.55
C ILE A 137 13.40 -13.25 -16.93
N ASP A 138 13.93 -14.25 -17.62
CA ASP A 138 13.37 -14.70 -18.89
C ASP A 138 12.03 -15.41 -18.69
N PHE A 139 11.86 -16.15 -17.60
CA PHE A 139 10.57 -16.69 -17.17
C PHE A 139 9.59 -15.56 -16.87
N ALA A 140 9.95 -14.62 -15.99
CA ALA A 140 9.10 -13.48 -15.66
C ALA A 140 8.70 -12.67 -16.91
N ILE A 141 9.65 -12.45 -17.83
CA ILE A 141 9.37 -11.78 -19.12
C ILE A 141 8.47 -12.65 -20.02
N ARG A 142 8.66 -13.97 -20.07
CA ARG A 142 7.78 -14.89 -20.80
C ARG A 142 6.38 -14.88 -20.20
N GLU A 143 6.23 -14.95 -18.89
CA GLU A 143 4.94 -14.80 -18.21
C GLU A 143 4.33 -13.42 -18.43
N VAL A 144 5.12 -12.40 -18.73
CA VAL A 144 4.57 -11.12 -19.16
C VAL A 144 4.16 -11.11 -20.66
N ILE A 145 4.79 -11.94 -21.50
CA ILE A 145 4.66 -11.89 -22.98
C ILE A 145 3.83 -13.02 -23.60
N ASN A 146 4.08 -14.30 -23.28
CA ASN A 146 3.29 -15.46 -23.74
C ASN A 146 1.79 -15.26 -23.49
N ILE A 147 1.55 -14.48 -22.46
CA ILE A 147 0.33 -14.13 -21.81
C ILE A 147 -0.44 -13.01 -22.56
N LEU A 148 0.24 -12.19 -23.36
CA LEU A 148 -0.45 -11.26 -24.29
C LEU A 148 -1.37 -12.01 -25.28
N TYR A 149 -1.21 -13.33 -25.39
CA TYR A 149 -2.04 -14.19 -26.22
C TYR A 149 -3.08 -15.02 -25.43
N HIS A 150 -3.01 -15.12 -24.09
CA HIS A 150 -3.79 -16.11 -23.29
C HIS A 150 -4.44 -15.58 -21.98
N GLY A 151 -4.78 -14.29 -21.89
CA GLY A 151 -6.03 -13.81 -21.27
C GLY A 151 -6.19 -13.74 -19.73
N HIS A 152 -5.30 -14.25 -18.86
CA HIS A 152 -5.52 -14.07 -17.41
C HIS A 152 -4.23 -14.02 -16.56
N ASP A 153 -3.58 -12.86 -16.51
CA ASP A 153 -2.13 -12.92 -16.52
C ASP A 153 -1.35 -11.82 -15.79
N LEU A 154 -0.08 -12.11 -15.47
CA LEU A 154 0.91 -11.20 -14.88
C LEU A 154 0.97 -9.83 -15.56
N SER A 155 0.78 -9.77 -16.89
CA SER A 155 0.74 -8.50 -17.63
C SER A 155 -0.49 -7.64 -17.32
N VAL A 156 -1.64 -8.27 -17.00
CA VAL A 156 -2.86 -7.59 -16.55
C VAL A 156 -2.64 -6.99 -15.18
N ASP A 157 -2.02 -7.73 -14.26
CA ASP A 157 -1.70 -7.19 -12.93
C ASP A 157 -0.65 -6.07 -13.00
N ILE A 158 0.39 -6.20 -13.83
CA ILE A 158 1.36 -5.10 -14.02
C ILE A 158 0.68 -3.86 -14.64
N LYS A 159 -0.14 -4.02 -15.68
CA LYS A 159 -0.89 -2.89 -16.28
C LYS A 159 -1.92 -2.32 -15.32
N GLY A 160 -2.54 -3.18 -14.51
CA GLY A 160 -3.44 -2.83 -13.43
C GLY A 160 -2.74 -1.94 -12.41
N ALA A 161 -1.57 -2.37 -11.93
CA ALA A 161 -0.71 -1.60 -11.05
C ALA A 161 -0.38 -0.24 -11.68
N ILE A 162 0.20 -0.21 -12.89
CA ILE A 162 0.54 1.04 -13.60
C ILE A 162 -0.67 1.99 -13.67
N SER A 163 -1.82 1.50 -14.10
CA SER A 163 -3.06 2.28 -14.23
C SER A 163 -3.55 2.79 -12.88
N ASN A 164 -3.60 1.92 -11.87
CA ASN A 164 -4.03 2.24 -10.51
C ASN A 164 -3.13 3.28 -9.84
N CYS A 165 -1.81 3.15 -9.97
CA CYS A 165 -0.87 4.10 -9.39
C CYS A 165 -0.98 5.45 -10.09
N LYS A 166 -1.11 5.49 -11.43
CA LYS A 166 -1.29 6.74 -12.21
C LYS A 166 -2.57 7.51 -11.83
N ARG A 167 -3.66 6.81 -11.48
CA ARG A 167 -4.94 7.43 -11.06
C ARG A 167 -5.04 7.72 -9.56
N GLY A 168 -3.95 7.57 -8.81
CA GLY A 168 -3.93 7.79 -7.35
C GLY A 168 -4.66 6.71 -6.53
N SER A 169 -5.03 5.58 -7.14
CA SER A 169 -5.68 4.47 -6.45
C SER A 169 -4.63 3.56 -5.80
N PHE A 170 -3.92 4.08 -4.79
CA PHE A 170 -2.73 3.43 -4.21
C PHE A 170 -3.04 2.08 -3.54
N THR A 171 -4.22 1.91 -2.95
CA THR A 171 -4.66 0.60 -2.44
C THR A 171 -4.73 -0.45 -3.54
N ASN A 172 -5.36 -0.11 -4.68
CA ASN A 172 -5.48 -1.05 -5.80
C ASN A 172 -4.14 -1.26 -6.51
N CYS A 173 -3.32 -0.22 -6.59
CA CYS A 173 -1.93 -0.28 -7.06
C CYS A 173 -1.14 -1.30 -6.23
N GLY A 174 -1.20 -1.21 -4.89
CA GLY A 174 -0.56 -2.16 -3.98
C GLY A 174 -1.11 -3.59 -4.10
N ILE A 175 -2.43 -3.75 -4.26
CA ILE A 175 -3.05 -5.06 -4.49
C ILE A 175 -2.50 -5.70 -5.76
N ASP A 176 -2.44 -4.97 -6.86
CA ASP A 176 -1.96 -5.51 -8.14
C ASP A 176 -0.46 -5.85 -8.08
N VAL A 177 0.37 -5.03 -7.40
CA VAL A 177 1.76 -5.38 -7.11
C VAL A 177 1.87 -6.65 -6.26
N GLY A 178 1.02 -6.78 -5.25
CA GLY A 178 0.96 -7.99 -4.41
C GLY A 178 0.61 -9.24 -5.21
N LYS A 179 -0.29 -9.14 -6.19
CA LYS A 179 -0.61 -10.25 -7.11
C LYS A 179 0.58 -10.60 -8.00
N VAL A 180 1.29 -9.60 -8.55
CA VAL A 180 2.53 -9.82 -9.33
C VAL A 180 3.53 -10.64 -8.51
N VAL A 181 3.81 -10.21 -7.27
CA VAL A 181 4.70 -10.96 -6.37
C VAL A 181 4.14 -12.35 -6.06
N GLY A 182 2.84 -12.47 -5.81
CA GLY A 182 2.18 -13.75 -5.53
C GLY A 182 2.22 -14.76 -6.68
N ILE A 183 2.18 -14.29 -7.93
CA ILE A 183 2.39 -15.14 -9.12
C ILE A 183 3.84 -15.62 -9.15
N LEU A 184 4.80 -14.70 -8.97
CA LEU A 184 6.23 -15.02 -8.95
C LEU A 184 6.67 -15.91 -7.76
N LEU A 185 5.84 -16.03 -6.71
CA LEU A 185 6.06 -16.90 -5.55
C LEU A 185 5.63 -18.35 -5.75
N LYS A 186 4.70 -18.60 -6.67
CA LYS A 186 4.12 -19.93 -6.87
C LYS A 186 5.01 -20.86 -7.70
N ASP A 187 6.16 -20.37 -8.17
CA ASP A 187 7.16 -21.07 -8.99
C ASP A 187 8.59 -20.97 -8.40
#